data_AF-A0A939DR70-F1
#
_entry.id   AF-A0A939DR70-F1
#
_cell.length_a   1.000
_cell.length_b   1.000
_cell.length_c   1.000
_cell.angle_alpha   90.00
_cell.angle_beta   90.00
_cell.angle_gamma   90.00
#
_symmetry.space_group_name_H-M   'P 1'
#
loop_
_entity.id
_entity.type
_entity.pdbx_description
1 polymer ?
#
loop_
_entity_poly.entity_id
_entity_poly.type
_entity_poly.pdbx_seq_one_letter_code
_entity_poly.pdbx_strand_id
1 'polypeptide(L)'
;MANILENGDIYFFYRPKLDSPNPASLGEVQRFYLILMPDESQQGRLFVVGKKRLPEIKPDKAEEDERGWILLDLVGDAQAITNALHPKQYQTETRGKQEESEAIPAAAGRYQLLEKDQSSRLAYRLSQPDKLGNVQKALGILEAGSYVISVRNPDLEVPGFPDAKPNYPAKLKNQFAEERWLRITDLGLLAYEDAQMVLIGAHKDLQESDVKIKGQADLFGRLKLRREDWPCEALEKGQWSGPKGKLDNLSPASDRSKGGKAGGQQALKAPSAAGIAKALKGVKLPGDAVKLIRQARSNQAPDEIIETLKALPDREFRSMAEVEKALGEVR
;
A
#
# COMPACT_ATOMS: atom_id res chain seq x y z
N MET A 1 -31.06 -2.13 -7.92
CA MET A 1 -30.90 -1.67 -6.53
C MET A 1 -29.42 -1.75 -6.19
N ALA A 2 -28.88 -0.74 -5.50
CA ALA A 2 -27.49 -0.76 -5.04
C ALA A 2 -27.33 -1.75 -3.87
N ASN A 3 -26.30 -2.59 -3.94
CA ASN A 3 -25.88 -3.45 -2.82
C ASN A 3 -24.65 -2.84 -2.16
N ILE A 4 -24.75 -2.42 -0.90
CA ILE A 4 -23.63 -1.81 -0.18
C ILE A 4 -22.72 -2.94 0.34
N LEU A 5 -21.45 -2.89 -0.07
CA LEU A 5 -20.43 -3.86 0.35
C LEU A 5 -19.71 -3.40 1.60
N GLU A 6 -19.46 -2.08 1.74
CA GLU A 6 -18.66 -1.53 2.83
C GLU A 6 -18.94 -0.03 3.02
N ASN A 7 -18.86 0.44 4.27
CA ASN A 7 -18.89 1.85 4.63
C ASN A 7 -17.66 2.19 5.48
N GLY A 8 -17.25 3.46 5.47
CA GLY A 8 -16.21 3.91 6.39
C GLY A 8 -15.75 5.33 6.16
N ASP A 9 -14.61 5.66 6.75
CA ASP A 9 -13.93 6.93 6.54
C ASP A 9 -12.98 6.84 5.35
N ILE A 10 -12.92 7.92 4.58
CA ILE A 10 -11.97 8.13 3.49
C ILE A 10 -11.15 9.37 3.76
N TYR A 11 -9.84 9.25 3.58
CA TYR A 11 -8.91 10.36 3.72
C TYR A 11 -8.04 10.51 2.49
N PHE A 12 -7.68 11.75 2.19
CA PHE A 12 -6.79 12.10 1.09
C PHE A 12 -5.55 12.77 1.67
N PHE A 13 -4.37 12.28 1.31
CA PHE A 13 -3.09 12.83 1.74
C PHE A 13 -2.18 13.05 0.54
N TYR A 14 -1.35 14.08 0.53
CA TYR A 14 -0.27 14.22 -0.45
C TYR A 14 1.08 14.28 0.24
N ARG A 15 2.12 13.76 -0.41
CA ARG A 15 3.50 13.88 0.06
C ARG A 15 4.25 14.82 -0.86
N PRO A 16 4.82 15.93 -0.35
CA PRO A 16 5.71 16.79 -1.13
C PRO A 16 6.96 16.04 -1.61
N LYS A 17 7.60 16.55 -2.66
CA LYS A 17 8.97 16.14 -2.99
C LYS A 17 9.96 16.67 -1.95
N LEU A 18 11.10 16.00 -1.80
CA LEU A 18 12.16 16.41 -0.86
C LEU A 18 12.79 17.75 -1.23
N ASP A 19 12.97 18.00 -2.53
CA ASP A 19 13.53 19.23 -3.09
C ASP A 19 12.50 20.38 -3.14
N SER A 20 11.24 20.11 -2.78
CA SER A 20 10.15 21.10 -2.74
C SER A 20 9.24 20.83 -1.54
N PRO A 21 9.76 21.00 -0.30
CA PRO A 21 9.03 20.63 0.91
C PRO A 21 7.78 21.48 1.12
N ASN A 22 7.73 22.70 0.59
CA ASN A 22 6.56 23.58 0.60
C ASN A 22 6.00 23.67 -0.83
N PRO A 23 5.19 22.70 -1.29
CA PRO A 23 4.67 22.70 -2.65
C PRO A 23 3.73 23.89 -2.86
N ALA A 24 3.66 24.37 -4.09
CA ALA A 24 2.66 25.33 -4.57
C ALA A 24 1.82 24.75 -5.73
N SER A 25 2.17 23.55 -6.20
CA SER A 25 1.57 22.93 -7.38
C SER A 25 1.60 21.40 -7.33
N LEU A 26 0.81 20.77 -8.21
CA LEU A 26 0.80 19.31 -8.40
C LEU A 26 2.18 18.75 -8.83
N GLY A 27 2.99 19.55 -9.53
CA GLY A 27 4.32 19.16 -9.99
C GLY A 27 5.31 18.90 -8.85
N GLU A 28 5.07 19.49 -7.68
CA GLU A 28 5.90 19.37 -6.48
C GLU A 28 5.37 18.31 -5.50
N VAL A 29 4.26 17.63 -5.86
CA VAL A 29 3.78 16.46 -5.15
C VAL A 29 4.59 15.24 -5.61
N GLN A 30 5.13 14.49 -4.66
CA GLN A 30 5.78 13.20 -4.90
C GLN A 30 4.74 12.10 -5.06
N ARG A 31 3.82 11.98 -4.09
CA ARG A 31 2.78 10.95 -4.04
C ARG A 31 1.45 11.54 -3.59
N PHE A 32 0.35 10.99 -4.10
CA PHE A 32 -1.00 11.27 -3.66
C PHE A 32 -1.61 9.96 -3.15
N TYR A 33 -2.23 10.01 -1.98
CA TYR A 33 -2.77 8.87 -1.26
C TYR A 33 -4.28 9.00 -1.07
N LEU A 34 -4.95 7.86 -1.17
CA LEU A 34 -6.34 7.66 -0.79
C LEU A 34 -6.36 6.57 0.28
N ILE A 35 -6.96 6.83 1.43
CA ILE A 35 -7.01 5.90 2.56
C ILE A 35 -8.46 5.53 2.82
N LEU A 36 -8.76 4.24 2.94
CA LEU A 36 -10.07 3.74 3.33
C LEU A 36 -9.97 3.05 4.70
N MET A 37 -10.75 3.54 5.66
CA MET A 37 -10.89 2.97 7.01
C MET A 37 -12.32 2.45 7.18
N PRO A 38 -12.59 1.15 7.00
CA PRO A 38 -13.93 0.60 7.16
C PRO A 38 -14.46 0.75 8.59
N ASP A 39 -15.77 0.93 8.74
CA ASP A 39 -16.42 1.04 10.05
C ASP A 39 -16.31 -0.25 10.86
N GLU A 40 -16.57 -1.38 10.18
CA GLU A 40 -16.65 -2.71 10.79
C GLU A 40 -15.31 -3.44 10.82
N SER A 41 -14.20 -2.75 10.52
CA SER A 41 -12.86 -3.32 10.47
C SER A 41 -11.86 -2.50 11.28
N GLN A 42 -10.86 -3.18 11.84
CA GLN A 42 -9.66 -2.52 12.38
C GLN A 42 -8.55 -2.38 11.33
N GLN A 43 -8.69 -3.03 10.18
CA GLN A 43 -7.77 -2.95 9.05
C GLN A 43 -8.26 -1.89 8.07
N GLY A 44 -7.40 -0.91 7.76
CA GLY A 44 -7.58 0.02 6.68
C GLY A 44 -6.72 -0.31 5.47
N ARG A 45 -6.93 0.45 4.40
CA ARG A 45 -6.23 0.32 3.12
C ARG A 45 -5.67 1.68 2.72
N LEU A 46 -4.37 1.75 2.46
CA LEU A 46 -3.70 2.93 1.93
C LEU A 46 -3.36 2.69 0.47
N PHE A 47 -3.94 3.51 -0.40
CA PHE A 47 -3.75 3.48 -1.83
C PHE A 47 -2.84 4.61 -2.29
N VAL A 48 -1.95 4.32 -3.24
CA VAL A 48 -1.28 5.33 -4.05
C VAL A 48 -2.15 5.62 -5.27
N VAL A 49 -2.44 6.90 -5.51
CA VAL A 49 -3.21 7.37 -6.66
C VAL A 49 -2.27 7.74 -7.80
N GLY A 50 -2.42 7.03 -8.93
CA GLY A 50 -1.72 7.28 -10.17
C GLY A 50 -1.97 8.69 -10.71
N LYS A 51 -1.05 9.23 -11.52
CA LYS A 51 -1.07 10.61 -12.05
C LYS A 51 -1.15 11.71 -10.98
N LYS A 52 -1.09 11.37 -9.69
CA LYS A 52 -1.13 12.27 -8.51
C LYS A 52 -2.43 13.07 -8.35
N ARG A 53 -3.48 12.72 -9.09
CA ARG A 53 -4.80 13.35 -9.03
C ARG A 53 -5.90 12.34 -9.30
N LEU A 54 -7.09 12.56 -8.73
CA LEU A 54 -8.28 11.80 -9.11
C LEU A 54 -8.67 12.12 -10.57
N PRO A 55 -9.23 11.14 -11.29
CA PRO A 55 -9.78 11.37 -12.63
C PRO A 55 -10.90 12.40 -12.62
N GLU A 56 -10.99 13.17 -13.70
CA GLU A 56 -12.12 14.05 -13.89
C GLU A 56 -13.39 13.24 -14.15
N ILE A 57 -14.50 13.68 -13.56
CA ILE A 57 -15.82 13.13 -13.86
C ILE A 57 -16.42 13.98 -14.98
N LYS A 58 -16.57 13.41 -16.18
CA LYS A 58 -17.21 14.07 -17.32
C LYS A 58 -18.51 13.30 -17.63
N PRO A 59 -19.70 13.92 -17.49
CA PRO A 59 -20.96 13.21 -17.69
C PRO A 59 -21.17 12.62 -19.09
N ASP A 60 -20.57 13.24 -20.12
CA ASP A 60 -20.93 13.02 -21.52
C ASP A 60 -19.80 12.46 -22.40
N LYS A 61 -18.67 12.08 -21.81
CA LYS A 61 -17.50 11.57 -22.54
C LYS A 61 -16.83 10.45 -21.76
N ALA A 62 -16.32 9.46 -22.49
CA ALA A 62 -15.52 8.34 -22.01
C ALA A 62 -14.17 8.37 -22.73
N GLU A 63 -13.39 9.44 -22.57
CA GLU A 63 -12.07 9.57 -23.21
C GLU A 63 -10.97 8.82 -22.41
N GLU A 64 -9.90 8.36 -23.07
CA GLU A 64 -8.80 7.61 -22.44
C GLU A 64 -8.10 8.38 -21.29
N ASP A 65 -8.11 9.71 -21.35
CA ASP A 65 -7.55 10.61 -20.32
C ASP A 65 -8.34 10.59 -19.00
N GLU A 66 -9.52 9.99 -18.98
CA GLU A 66 -10.42 9.88 -17.81
C GLU A 66 -10.15 8.64 -16.95
N ARG A 67 -9.20 7.79 -17.35
CA ARG A 67 -8.81 6.61 -16.57
C ARG A 67 -7.65 6.97 -15.65
N GLY A 68 -7.91 6.83 -14.36
CA GLY A 68 -6.87 6.79 -13.33
C GLY A 68 -6.63 5.36 -12.89
N TRP A 69 -5.60 5.18 -12.08
CA TRP A 69 -5.37 3.93 -11.38
C TRP A 69 -5.01 4.21 -9.94
N ILE A 70 -5.30 3.22 -9.09
CA ILE A 70 -4.88 3.20 -7.69
C ILE A 70 -4.19 1.87 -7.40
N LEU A 71 -3.13 1.91 -6.60
CA LEU A 71 -2.35 0.76 -6.14
C LEU A 71 -2.50 0.64 -4.64
N LEU A 72 -2.87 -0.53 -4.14
CA LEU A 72 -2.93 -0.82 -2.71
C LEU A 72 -1.52 -0.99 -2.14
N ASP A 73 -0.94 0.07 -1.57
CA ASP A 73 0.44 0.07 -1.03
C ASP A 73 0.52 -0.61 0.35
N LEU A 74 -0.55 -0.55 1.14
CA LEU A 74 -0.56 -1.09 2.49
C LEU A 74 -1.97 -1.50 2.91
N VAL A 75 -2.07 -2.70 3.51
CA VAL A 75 -3.20 -3.14 4.31
C VAL A 75 -2.73 -3.30 5.74
N GLY A 76 -3.38 -2.64 6.69
CA GLY A 76 -2.92 -2.65 8.07
C GLY A 76 -3.84 -1.92 9.03
N ASP A 77 -3.53 -2.02 10.32
CA ASP A 77 -4.23 -1.23 11.32
C ASP A 77 -3.92 0.28 11.20
N ALA A 78 -4.65 1.09 11.98
CA ALA A 78 -4.45 2.53 12.03
C ALA A 78 -2.99 2.93 12.30
N GLN A 79 -2.26 2.17 13.14
CA GLN A 79 -0.88 2.49 13.46
C GLN A 79 0.04 2.22 12.26
N ALA A 80 -0.15 1.11 11.56
CA ALA A 80 0.60 0.79 10.35
C ALA A 80 0.41 1.86 9.27
N ILE A 81 -0.83 2.31 9.06
CA ILE A 81 -1.16 3.38 8.12
C ILE A 81 -0.49 4.69 8.54
N THR A 82 -0.61 5.08 9.80
CA THR A 82 0.02 6.30 10.33
C THR A 82 1.55 6.27 10.19
N ASN A 83 2.19 5.13 10.50
CA ASN A 83 3.63 4.94 10.30
C ASN A 83 4.04 5.08 8.82
N ALA A 84 3.14 4.77 7.87
CA ALA A 84 3.42 4.97 6.45
C ALA A 84 3.37 6.45 6.04
N LEU A 85 2.56 7.26 6.72
CA LEU A 85 2.39 8.70 6.47
C LEU A 85 3.51 9.55 7.09
N HIS A 86 4.08 9.11 8.22
CA HIS A 86 5.24 9.75 8.84
C HIS A 86 6.45 9.88 7.89
N PRO A 87 7.34 10.87 8.14
CA PRO A 87 8.59 10.97 7.38
C PRO A 87 9.42 9.71 7.61
N LYS A 88 10.27 9.34 6.64
CA LYS A 88 11.15 8.18 6.76
C LYS A 88 12.58 8.56 6.37
N GLN A 89 13.56 7.92 6.98
CA GLN A 89 14.93 7.88 6.47
C GLN A 89 15.28 6.43 6.14
N TYR A 90 15.88 6.17 4.99
CA TYR A 90 16.40 4.84 4.66
C TYR A 90 17.74 4.95 3.93
N GLN A 91 18.67 4.05 4.22
CA GLN A 91 19.93 3.95 3.48
C GLN A 91 19.76 2.98 2.31
N THR A 92 20.10 3.45 1.11
CA THR A 92 20.20 2.60 -0.08
C THR A 92 21.68 2.33 -0.37
N GLU A 93 22.00 1.09 -0.75
CA GLU A 93 23.38 0.68 -1.09
C GLU A 93 23.94 1.45 -2.29
N THR A 94 23.08 1.95 -3.18
CA THR A 94 23.45 2.60 -4.44
C THR A 94 23.32 4.12 -4.42
N ARG A 95 22.51 4.72 -3.55
CA ARG A 95 22.24 6.17 -3.52
C ARG A 95 22.37 6.82 -2.14
N GLY A 96 22.93 6.13 -1.15
CA GLY A 96 23.15 6.67 0.20
C GLY A 96 21.85 6.87 1.00
N LYS A 97 21.88 7.79 1.98
CA LYS A 97 20.70 8.16 2.80
C LYS A 97 19.64 8.81 1.90
N GLN A 98 18.46 8.23 1.87
CA GLN A 98 17.25 8.76 1.25
C GLN A 98 16.27 9.14 2.36
N GLU A 99 15.54 10.21 2.14
CA GLU A 99 14.51 10.69 3.07
C GLU A 99 13.15 10.65 2.37
N GLU A 100 12.06 10.48 3.09
CA GLU A 100 10.71 10.75 2.62
C GLU A 100 10.10 11.80 3.52
N SER A 101 9.51 12.84 2.93
CA SER A 101 8.75 13.85 3.67
C SER A 101 7.51 13.24 4.31
N GLU A 102 7.00 13.86 5.37
CA GLU A 102 5.70 13.48 5.91
C GLU A 102 4.58 13.72 4.88
N ALA A 103 3.54 12.90 4.94
CA ALA A 103 2.36 13.06 4.10
C ALA A 103 1.37 14.02 4.78
N ILE A 104 0.75 14.92 4.02
CA ILE A 104 -0.06 16.03 4.49
C ILE A 104 -1.53 15.76 4.17
N PRO A 105 -2.46 15.85 5.15
CA PRO A 105 -3.89 15.64 4.95
C PRO A 105 -4.46 16.76 4.08
N ALA A 106 -5.19 16.37 3.05
CA ALA A 106 -5.86 17.27 2.12
C ALA A 106 -7.38 17.25 2.30
N ALA A 107 -7.99 16.12 2.60
CA ALA A 107 -9.44 16.04 2.77
C ALA A 107 -9.83 14.82 3.59
N ALA A 108 -11.00 14.89 4.23
CA ALA A 108 -11.59 13.81 5.00
C ALA A 108 -13.09 13.72 4.72
N GLY A 109 -13.62 12.50 4.66
CA GLY A 109 -15.01 12.25 4.36
C GLY A 109 -15.44 10.82 4.66
N ARG A 110 -16.68 10.52 4.31
CA ARG A 110 -17.25 9.17 4.44
C ARG A 110 -17.36 8.55 3.06
N TYR A 111 -17.15 7.25 2.95
CA TYR A 111 -17.29 6.51 1.70
C TYR A 111 -18.28 5.35 1.80
N GLN A 112 -18.75 4.95 0.63
CA GLN A 112 -19.49 3.72 0.37
C GLN A 112 -18.83 2.98 -0.78
N LEU A 113 -18.50 1.71 -0.55
CA LEU A 113 -18.20 0.76 -1.61
C LEU A 113 -19.46 -0.05 -1.88
N LEU A 114 -19.92 -0.06 -3.12
CA LEU A 114 -21.19 -0.67 -3.48
C LEU A 114 -21.15 -1.29 -4.87
N GLU A 115 -22.08 -2.19 -5.11
CA GLU A 115 -22.37 -2.78 -6.40
C GLU A 115 -23.67 -2.18 -6.96
N LYS A 116 -23.60 -1.62 -8.17
CA LYS A 116 -24.76 -1.08 -8.90
C LYS A 116 -24.53 -1.20 -10.41
N ASP A 117 -25.57 -1.58 -11.14
CA ASP A 117 -25.56 -1.72 -12.61
C ASP A 117 -24.41 -2.61 -13.11
N GLN A 118 -24.17 -3.76 -12.45
CA GLN A 118 -23.07 -4.69 -12.72
C GLN A 118 -21.65 -4.11 -12.54
N SER A 119 -21.53 -2.89 -12.01
CA SER A 119 -20.27 -2.22 -11.70
C SER A 119 -20.04 -2.12 -10.19
N SER A 120 -18.78 -2.15 -9.77
CA SER A 120 -18.41 -1.76 -8.40
C SER A 120 -18.09 -0.26 -8.38
N ARG A 121 -18.57 0.44 -7.35
CA ARG A 121 -18.44 1.89 -7.23
C ARG A 121 -17.86 2.27 -5.88
N LEU A 122 -16.86 3.14 -5.89
CA LEU A 122 -16.40 3.89 -4.73
C LEU A 122 -17.06 5.27 -4.79
N ALA A 123 -17.97 5.53 -3.87
CA ALA A 123 -18.58 6.83 -3.69
C ALA A 123 -18.12 7.46 -2.38
N TYR A 124 -17.92 8.77 -2.36
CA TYR A 124 -17.59 9.51 -1.14
C TYR A 124 -18.29 10.86 -1.06
N ARG A 125 -18.38 11.36 0.17
CA ARG A 125 -18.75 12.75 0.48
C ARG A 125 -17.81 13.28 1.55
N LEU A 126 -17.23 14.44 1.29
CA LEU A 126 -16.34 15.11 2.22
C LEU A 126 -17.10 15.71 3.39
N SER A 127 -16.45 15.66 4.56
CA SER A 127 -16.79 16.47 5.72
C SER A 127 -15.75 17.57 5.96
N GLN A 128 -14.54 17.47 5.38
CA GLN A 128 -13.48 18.47 5.47
C GLN A 128 -12.65 18.53 4.16
N PRO A 129 -12.23 19.72 3.71
CA PRO A 129 -12.54 21.05 4.24
C PRO A 129 -14.02 21.44 4.07
N ASP A 130 -14.47 22.48 4.78
CA ASP A 130 -15.81 23.07 4.58
C ASP A 130 -15.99 23.65 3.16
N LYS A 131 -14.90 24.11 2.54
CA LYS A 131 -14.85 24.62 1.17
C LYS A 131 -13.58 24.16 0.49
N LEU A 132 -13.70 23.68 -0.75
CA LEU A 132 -12.55 23.24 -1.54
C LEU A 132 -11.62 24.42 -1.89
N GLY A 133 -10.34 24.29 -1.56
CA GLY A 133 -9.30 25.24 -1.94
C GLY A 133 -8.45 24.75 -3.11
N ASN A 134 -7.26 25.34 -3.25
CA ASN A 134 -6.34 25.09 -4.36
C ASN A 134 -5.77 23.67 -4.33
N VAL A 135 -5.52 23.12 -3.13
CA VAL A 135 -5.01 21.75 -2.95
C VAL A 135 -6.01 20.73 -3.48
N GLN A 136 -7.26 20.80 -3.02
CA GLN A 136 -8.30 19.83 -3.41
C GLN A 136 -8.56 19.89 -4.92
N LYS A 137 -8.64 21.10 -5.48
CA LYS A 137 -8.81 21.31 -6.93
C LYS A 137 -7.65 20.71 -7.73
N ALA A 138 -6.40 20.95 -7.33
CA ALA A 138 -5.24 20.41 -8.02
C ALA A 138 -5.15 18.88 -7.96
N LEU A 139 -5.59 18.28 -6.85
CA LEU A 139 -5.64 16.83 -6.65
C LEU A 139 -6.89 16.17 -7.27
N GLY A 140 -7.81 16.94 -7.87
CA GLY A 140 -9.06 16.43 -8.45
C GLY A 140 -10.09 15.97 -7.42
N ILE A 141 -9.97 16.42 -6.17
CA ILE A 141 -10.91 16.08 -5.10
C ILE A 141 -12.16 16.95 -5.23
N LEU A 142 -13.33 16.33 -5.17
CA LEU A 142 -14.64 16.97 -5.24
C LEU A 142 -15.31 16.95 -3.86
N GLU A 143 -16.37 17.74 -3.64
CA GLU A 143 -17.14 17.70 -2.39
C GLU A 143 -17.83 16.35 -2.19
N ALA A 144 -18.30 15.77 -3.29
CA ALA A 144 -18.74 14.40 -3.40
C ALA A 144 -18.36 13.85 -4.78
N GLY A 145 -18.24 12.54 -4.89
CA GLY A 145 -17.95 11.90 -6.15
C GLY A 145 -18.16 10.40 -6.10
N SER A 146 -18.52 9.82 -7.24
CA SER A 146 -18.60 8.38 -7.43
C SER A 146 -17.71 7.98 -8.60
N TYR A 147 -16.99 6.88 -8.41
CA TYR A 147 -16.09 6.31 -9.42
C TYR A 147 -16.39 4.83 -9.60
N VAL A 148 -16.44 4.39 -10.85
CA VAL A 148 -16.41 2.95 -11.15
C VAL A 148 -15.00 2.43 -10.89
N ILE A 149 -14.91 1.32 -10.17
CA ILE A 149 -13.66 0.65 -9.84
C ILE A 149 -13.71 -0.82 -10.21
N SER A 150 -12.61 -1.30 -10.80
CA SER A 150 -12.40 -2.71 -11.13
C SER A 150 -10.96 -3.08 -10.84
N VAL A 151 -10.76 -4.27 -10.26
CA VAL A 151 -9.45 -4.83 -9.94
C VAL A 151 -8.81 -5.32 -11.24
N ARG A 152 -7.56 -4.91 -11.48
CA ARG A 152 -6.75 -5.39 -12.59
C ARG A 152 -6.42 -6.86 -12.36
N ASN A 153 -6.56 -7.68 -13.40
CA ASN A 153 -6.02 -9.04 -13.40
C ASN A 153 -4.48 -9.01 -13.33
N PRO A 154 -3.86 -9.61 -12.30
CA PRO A 154 -2.41 -9.54 -12.11
C PRO A 154 -1.60 -10.36 -13.12
N ASP A 155 -2.22 -11.31 -13.81
CA ASP A 155 -1.57 -12.13 -14.83
C ASP A 155 -1.52 -11.46 -16.20
N LEU A 156 -2.29 -10.38 -16.39
CA LEU A 156 -2.40 -9.67 -17.66
C LEU A 156 -1.62 -8.35 -17.63
N GLU A 157 -0.78 -8.16 -18.64
CA GLU A 157 -0.05 -6.90 -18.83
C GLU A 157 -1.00 -5.80 -19.33
N VAL A 158 -0.98 -4.66 -18.64
CA VAL A 158 -1.81 -3.49 -18.97
C VAL A 158 -0.91 -2.25 -18.99
N PRO A 159 -0.74 -1.59 -20.15
CA PRO A 159 0.10 -0.40 -20.26
C PRO A 159 -0.34 0.72 -19.29
N GLY A 160 0.65 1.44 -18.75
CA GLY A 160 0.41 2.58 -17.85
C GLY A 160 0.20 2.24 -16.37
N PHE A 161 0.24 0.95 -16.02
CA PHE A 161 0.18 0.46 -14.64
C PHE A 161 1.56 -0.02 -14.16
N PRO A 162 1.86 0.07 -12.85
CA PRO A 162 3.04 -0.56 -12.26
C PRO A 162 3.11 -2.08 -12.49
N ASP A 163 4.32 -2.63 -12.45
CA ASP A 163 4.60 -4.08 -12.50
C ASP A 163 4.41 -4.78 -11.13
N ALA A 164 3.71 -4.14 -10.20
CA ALA A 164 3.39 -4.71 -8.89
C ALA A 164 2.26 -5.76 -9.00
N LYS A 165 2.38 -6.90 -8.31
CA LYS A 165 1.39 -7.99 -8.41
C LYS A 165 0.97 -8.49 -7.02
N PRO A 166 -0.33 -8.48 -6.67
CA PRO A 166 -0.82 -9.00 -5.41
C PRO A 166 -0.60 -10.51 -5.30
N ASN A 167 -0.27 -10.97 -4.10
CA ASN A 167 -0.11 -12.39 -3.80
C ASN A 167 -1.46 -13.06 -3.48
N TYR A 168 -2.36 -13.10 -4.48
CA TYR A 168 -3.68 -13.70 -4.30
C TYR A 168 -3.61 -15.24 -4.14
N PRO A 169 -4.39 -15.83 -3.21
CA PRO A 169 -4.60 -17.27 -3.16
C PRO A 169 -5.35 -17.74 -4.42
N ALA A 170 -5.17 -19.01 -4.78
CA ALA A 170 -5.78 -19.61 -5.97
C ALA A 170 -7.29 -19.34 -6.08
N LYS A 171 -8.02 -19.36 -4.95
CA LYS A 171 -9.46 -19.06 -4.93
C LYS A 171 -9.79 -17.67 -5.49
N LEU A 172 -9.02 -16.64 -5.12
CA LEU A 172 -9.24 -15.28 -5.63
C LEU A 172 -8.72 -15.14 -7.05
N LYS A 173 -7.55 -15.73 -7.34
CA LYS A 173 -6.96 -15.74 -8.68
C LYS A 173 -7.89 -16.34 -9.73
N ASN A 174 -8.56 -17.44 -9.41
CA ASN A 174 -9.49 -18.10 -10.30
C ASN A 174 -10.76 -17.29 -10.60
N GLN A 175 -11.09 -16.26 -9.81
CA GLN A 175 -12.23 -15.38 -10.09
C GLN A 175 -12.00 -14.49 -11.33
N PHE A 176 -10.74 -14.21 -11.66
CA PHE A 176 -10.41 -13.36 -12.81
C PHE A 176 -10.64 -14.06 -14.15
N ALA A 177 -10.53 -15.40 -14.21
CA ALA A 177 -10.53 -16.15 -15.46
C ALA A 177 -9.61 -15.46 -16.52
N GLU A 178 -10.10 -15.24 -17.73
CA GLU A 178 -9.39 -14.53 -18.81
C GLU A 178 -9.71 -13.02 -18.85
N GLU A 179 -10.48 -12.51 -17.88
CA GLU A 179 -10.92 -11.12 -17.87
C GLU A 179 -9.81 -10.18 -17.40
N ARG A 180 -9.67 -9.04 -18.08
CA ARG A 180 -8.68 -8.00 -17.71
C ARG A 180 -9.07 -7.27 -16.42
N TRP A 181 -10.36 -7.09 -16.21
CA TRP A 181 -10.93 -6.28 -15.13
C TRP A 181 -11.96 -7.11 -14.38
N LEU A 182 -11.74 -7.27 -13.08
CA LEU A 182 -12.69 -7.95 -12.22
C LEU A 182 -13.42 -6.94 -11.35
N ARG A 183 -14.75 -7.04 -11.36
CA ARG A 183 -15.62 -6.32 -10.43
C ARG A 183 -15.38 -6.79 -9.00
N ILE A 184 -15.47 -5.88 -8.04
CA ILE A 184 -15.31 -6.19 -6.62
C ILE A 184 -16.64 -6.74 -6.11
N THR A 185 -16.74 -8.06 -6.09
CA THR A 185 -17.85 -8.81 -5.46
C THR A 185 -17.39 -9.55 -4.19
N ASP A 186 -16.08 -9.71 -4.03
CA ASP A 186 -15.40 -10.27 -2.87
C ASP A 186 -14.42 -9.22 -2.31
N LEU A 187 -14.66 -8.73 -1.09
CA LEU A 187 -13.77 -7.76 -0.43
C LEU A 187 -12.37 -8.33 -0.14
N GLY A 188 -12.21 -9.66 -0.19
CA GLY A 188 -10.91 -10.31 -0.11
C GLY A 188 -9.94 -9.87 -1.21
N LEU A 189 -10.43 -9.41 -2.36
CA LEU A 189 -9.59 -8.81 -3.41
C LEU A 189 -8.88 -7.54 -2.95
N LEU A 190 -9.41 -6.85 -1.93
CA LEU A 190 -8.85 -5.63 -1.38
C LEU A 190 -8.03 -5.87 -0.10
N ALA A 191 -7.72 -7.13 0.23
CA ALA A 191 -6.95 -7.51 1.42
C ALA A 191 -5.46 -7.77 1.12
N TYR A 192 -5.03 -7.64 -0.13
CA TYR A 192 -3.67 -7.96 -0.57
C TYR A 192 -3.00 -6.71 -1.13
N GLU A 193 -1.85 -6.36 -0.55
CA GLU A 193 -0.95 -5.34 -1.09
C GLU A 193 -0.63 -5.63 -2.56
N ASP A 194 -0.26 -4.58 -3.29
CA ASP A 194 0.00 -4.58 -4.73
C ASP A 194 -1.24 -4.80 -5.62
N ALA A 195 -2.42 -5.00 -5.04
CA ALA A 195 -3.66 -5.00 -5.81
C ALA A 195 -3.86 -3.64 -6.50
N GLN A 196 -4.14 -3.69 -7.80
CA GLN A 196 -4.31 -2.49 -8.64
C GLN A 196 -5.75 -2.39 -9.10
N MET A 197 -6.27 -1.17 -9.17
CA MET A 197 -7.61 -0.89 -9.69
C MET A 197 -7.58 0.24 -10.70
N VAL A 198 -8.43 0.13 -11.72
CA VAL A 198 -8.79 1.27 -12.55
C VAL A 198 -9.84 2.11 -11.82
N LEU A 199 -9.75 3.43 -11.97
CA LEU A 199 -10.69 4.40 -11.44
C LEU A 199 -11.24 5.23 -12.60
N ILE A 200 -12.55 5.20 -12.79
CA ILE A 200 -13.25 5.92 -13.88
C ILE A 200 -14.32 6.81 -13.26
N GLY A 201 -14.32 8.10 -13.59
CA GLY A 201 -15.30 9.05 -13.08
C GLY A 201 -16.73 8.67 -13.50
N ALA A 202 -17.67 8.65 -12.55
CA ALA A 202 -19.07 8.32 -12.81
C ALA A 202 -20.00 9.52 -12.58
N HIS A 203 -20.13 9.99 -11.33
CA HIS A 203 -21.04 11.08 -10.98
C HIS A 203 -20.42 12.07 -10.00
N LYS A 204 -20.62 13.38 -10.22
CA LYS A 204 -20.21 14.45 -9.29
C LYS A 204 -21.23 14.67 -8.17
N ASP A 205 -22.50 14.35 -8.41
CA ASP A 205 -23.56 14.39 -7.41
C ASP A 205 -24.02 12.96 -7.09
N LEU A 206 -24.23 12.68 -5.81
CA LEU A 206 -24.69 11.40 -5.31
C LEU A 206 -26.23 11.28 -5.30
N GLN A 207 -26.95 12.34 -5.63
CA GLN A 207 -28.43 12.31 -5.73
C GLN A 207 -28.92 11.27 -6.75
N GLU A 208 -28.18 11.05 -7.83
CA GLU A 208 -28.54 10.11 -8.90
C GLU A 208 -28.11 8.65 -8.63
N SER A 209 -27.32 8.40 -7.57
CA SER A 209 -26.58 7.16 -7.44
C SER A 209 -27.15 6.12 -6.45
N ASP A 210 -28.33 6.35 -5.84
CA ASP A 210 -28.86 5.58 -4.69
C ASP A 210 -27.94 5.59 -3.46
N VAL A 211 -26.93 6.47 -3.45
CA VAL A 211 -25.90 6.56 -2.43
C VAL A 211 -26.34 7.50 -1.32
N LYS A 212 -26.33 7.00 -0.08
CA LYS A 212 -26.76 7.75 1.11
C LYS A 212 -25.64 7.81 2.13
N ILE A 213 -24.62 8.62 1.82
CA ILE A 213 -23.50 8.87 2.73
C ILE A 213 -23.86 9.98 3.72
N LYS A 214 -23.84 9.64 5.01
CA LYS A 214 -24.09 10.53 6.15
C LYS A 214 -22.95 10.44 7.16
N GLY A 215 -22.89 11.40 8.08
CA GLY A 215 -21.88 11.45 9.14
C GLY A 215 -20.66 12.28 8.76
N GLN A 216 -19.72 12.36 9.70
CA GLN A 216 -18.43 13.02 9.54
C GLN A 216 -17.31 12.01 9.79
N ALA A 217 -16.20 12.18 9.09
CA ALA A 217 -15.02 11.36 9.30
C ALA A 217 -14.20 11.87 10.48
N ASP A 218 -13.58 10.95 11.23
CA ASP A 218 -12.69 11.29 12.35
C ASP A 218 -11.24 11.00 11.98
N LEU A 219 -10.63 11.85 11.15
CA LEU A 219 -9.27 11.63 10.65
C LEU A 219 -8.25 11.44 11.78
N PHE A 220 -8.27 12.33 12.79
CA PHE A 220 -7.27 12.32 13.85
C PHE A 220 -7.49 11.17 14.83
N GLY A 221 -8.73 10.94 15.28
CA GLY A 221 -9.02 9.84 16.18
C GLY A 221 -8.84 8.48 15.51
N ARG A 222 -9.27 8.33 14.25
CA ARG A 222 -9.23 7.03 13.57
C ARG A 222 -7.83 6.63 13.12
N LEU A 223 -7.01 7.59 12.70
CA LEU A 223 -5.59 7.35 12.40
C LEU A 223 -4.68 7.50 13.64
N LYS A 224 -5.23 7.84 14.82
CA LYS A 224 -4.46 8.11 16.05
C LYS A 224 -3.36 9.17 15.83
N LEU A 225 -3.67 10.19 15.03
CA LEU A 225 -2.79 11.33 14.77
C LEU A 225 -3.06 12.42 15.80
N ARG A 226 -1.99 13.06 16.30
CA ARG A 226 -2.12 14.28 17.11
C ARG A 226 -2.21 15.48 16.17
N ARG A 227 -3.26 16.28 16.32
CA ARG A 227 -3.52 17.42 15.43
C ARG A 227 -2.42 18.48 15.51
N GLU A 228 -1.88 18.73 16.69
CA GLU A 228 -0.79 19.68 16.87
C GLU A 228 0.50 19.31 16.13
N ASP A 229 0.74 18.01 15.89
CA ASP A 229 1.97 17.52 15.26
C ASP A 229 1.91 17.52 13.74
N TRP A 230 0.75 17.80 13.15
CA TRP A 230 0.53 17.60 11.72
C TRP A 230 0.20 18.91 10.98
N PRO A 231 0.72 19.11 9.74
CA PRO A 231 0.30 20.21 8.89
C PRO A 231 -1.16 20.02 8.48
N CYS A 232 -2.00 20.97 8.85
CA CYS A 232 -3.46 20.87 8.68
C CYS A 232 -3.99 21.97 7.75
N GLU A 233 -3.14 22.87 7.26
CA GLU A 233 -3.56 24.02 6.46
C GLU A 233 -4.19 23.58 5.13
N ALA A 234 -3.72 22.47 4.54
CA ALA A 234 -4.34 21.85 3.38
C ALA A 234 -5.75 21.30 3.69
N LEU A 235 -5.91 20.61 4.82
CA LEU A 235 -7.19 20.05 5.27
C LEU A 235 -8.21 21.12 5.69
N GLU A 236 -7.75 22.20 6.33
CA GLU A 236 -8.61 23.22 6.95
C GLU A 236 -8.92 24.38 6.01
N LYS A 237 -7.92 24.85 5.26
CA LYS A 237 -8.00 26.06 4.43
C LYS A 237 -7.88 25.77 2.94
N GLY A 238 -7.58 24.53 2.56
CA GLY A 238 -7.36 24.15 1.17
C GLY A 238 -6.12 24.82 0.55
N GLN A 239 -5.16 25.23 1.37
CA GLN A 239 -3.92 25.86 0.95
C GLN A 239 -2.77 24.86 1.01
N TRP A 240 -1.84 24.95 0.07
CA TRP A 240 -0.67 24.07 0.13
C TRP A 240 0.13 24.34 1.39
N SER A 241 0.54 23.27 2.04
CA SER A 241 1.45 23.30 3.18
C SER A 241 2.60 22.33 2.96
N GLY A 242 3.71 22.61 3.65
CA GLY A 242 4.82 21.68 3.79
C GLY A 242 4.82 20.95 5.12
N PRO A 243 5.85 20.14 5.38
CA PRO A 243 5.96 19.36 6.59
C PRO A 243 6.18 20.25 7.84
N LYS A 244 5.58 19.89 8.98
CA LYS A 244 5.86 20.44 10.32
C LYS A 244 6.91 19.63 11.09
N GLY A 245 6.99 18.32 10.88
CA GLY A 245 7.91 17.45 11.61
C GLY A 245 9.38 17.72 11.27
N LYS A 246 10.24 17.73 12.29
CA LYS A 246 11.66 17.46 12.09
C LYS A 246 11.81 15.96 11.79
N LEU A 247 12.76 15.60 10.92
CA LEU A 247 13.14 14.20 10.67
C LEU A 247 13.69 13.58 11.97
N ASP A 248 12.79 13.15 12.85
CA ASP A 248 13.19 12.36 14.01
C ASP A 248 13.61 10.97 13.52
N ASN A 249 14.74 10.50 14.03
CA ASN A 249 15.42 9.25 13.69
C ASN A 249 14.49 8.03 13.72
N LEU A 250 13.73 7.82 12.66
CA LEU A 250 12.96 6.60 12.44
C LEU A 250 13.91 5.57 11.84
N SER A 251 13.95 4.39 12.46
CA SER A 251 14.78 3.28 12.03
C SER A 251 14.54 2.98 10.54
N PRO A 252 15.60 2.64 9.76
CA PRO A 252 15.46 2.46 8.33
C PRO A 252 14.35 1.48 8.01
N ALA A 253 13.34 1.95 7.26
CA ALA A 253 12.38 1.06 6.63
C ALA A 253 13.19 0.19 5.66
N SER A 254 13.17 -1.14 5.88
CA SER A 254 13.82 -2.11 4.99
C SER A 254 13.38 -1.87 3.56
N ASP A 255 14.37 -1.88 2.65
CA ASP A 255 14.19 -1.76 1.20
C ASP A 255 12.97 -2.57 0.71
N ARG A 256 11.95 -1.85 0.24
CA ARG A 256 10.67 -2.42 -0.24
C ARG A 256 10.82 -3.19 -1.57
N SER A 257 12.02 -3.23 -2.16
CA SER A 257 12.34 -4.15 -3.25
C SER A 257 12.40 -5.63 -2.81
N LYS A 258 12.37 -5.90 -1.49
CA LYS A 258 12.32 -7.25 -0.93
C LYS A 258 10.91 -7.55 -0.40
N GLY A 259 10.35 -8.67 -0.87
CA GLY A 259 8.94 -9.05 -0.75
C GLY A 259 8.30 -8.87 0.64
N GLY A 260 6.97 -8.75 0.63
CA GLY A 260 6.15 -8.32 1.76
C GLY A 260 6.44 -9.02 3.10
N LYS A 261 6.25 -8.29 4.21
CA LYS A 261 6.55 -8.73 5.58
C LYS A 261 5.92 -10.07 5.97
N ALA A 262 4.76 -10.42 5.40
CA ALA A 262 4.10 -11.71 5.60
C ALA A 262 4.86 -12.87 4.91
N GLY A 263 5.27 -12.68 3.66
CA GLY A 263 6.12 -13.63 2.92
C GLY A 263 7.51 -13.75 3.55
N GLY A 264 8.07 -12.64 4.06
CA GLY A 264 9.31 -12.65 4.83
C GLY A 264 9.21 -13.49 6.11
N GLN A 265 8.14 -13.35 6.91
CA GLN A 265 7.99 -14.15 8.13
C GLN A 265 7.78 -15.65 7.86
N GLN A 266 7.08 -16.02 6.79
CA GLN A 266 6.97 -17.42 6.36
C GLN A 266 8.29 -17.95 5.79
N ALA A 267 8.99 -17.15 4.96
CA ALA A 267 10.30 -17.51 4.43
C ALA A 267 11.35 -17.69 5.53
N LEU A 268 11.25 -16.95 6.64
CA LEU A 268 12.11 -17.14 7.81
C LEU A 268 11.86 -18.45 8.57
N LYS A 269 10.71 -19.10 8.35
CA LYS A 269 10.33 -20.37 8.99
C LYS A 269 10.47 -21.58 8.06
N ALA A 270 10.52 -21.36 6.75
CA ALA A 270 10.71 -22.38 5.74
C ALA A 270 12.21 -22.59 5.41
N PRO A 271 12.60 -23.73 4.79
CA PRO A 271 13.91 -23.90 4.19
C PRO A 271 14.01 -23.03 2.92
N SER A 272 14.11 -21.72 3.10
CA SER A 272 14.34 -20.71 2.07
C SER A 272 15.74 -20.08 2.27
N ALA A 273 16.22 -19.30 1.31
CA ALA A 273 17.50 -18.57 1.48
C ALA A 273 17.47 -17.66 2.73
N ALA A 274 16.36 -16.97 2.96
CA ALA A 274 16.19 -16.10 4.14
C ALA A 274 16.10 -16.87 5.46
N GLY A 275 15.40 -18.01 5.46
CA GLY A 275 15.32 -18.89 6.63
C GLY A 275 16.68 -19.46 7.01
N ILE A 276 17.48 -19.89 6.03
CA ILE A 276 18.81 -20.42 6.24
C ILE A 276 19.79 -19.34 6.69
N ALA A 277 19.76 -18.15 6.09
CA ALA A 277 20.57 -17.02 6.52
C ALA A 277 20.29 -16.63 7.98
N LYS A 278 19.02 -16.69 8.41
CA LYS A 278 18.64 -16.48 9.82
C LYS A 278 19.13 -17.62 10.71
N ALA A 279 18.94 -18.87 10.30
CA ALA A 279 19.37 -20.04 11.07
C ALA A 279 20.89 -20.07 11.28
N LEU A 280 21.68 -19.65 10.28
CA LEU A 280 23.14 -19.65 10.33
C LEU A 280 23.74 -18.31 10.78
N LYS A 281 22.91 -17.36 11.26
CA LYS A 281 23.38 -16.06 11.73
C LYS A 281 24.45 -16.22 12.81
N GLY A 282 25.61 -15.62 12.57
CA GLY A 282 26.76 -15.64 13.50
C GLY A 282 27.70 -16.84 13.32
N VAL A 283 27.45 -17.72 12.35
CA VAL A 283 28.40 -18.81 12.06
C VAL A 283 29.75 -18.25 11.61
N LYS A 284 30.83 -18.80 12.15
CA LYS A 284 32.20 -18.50 11.70
C LYS A 284 32.62 -19.55 10.69
N LEU A 285 32.89 -19.13 9.45
CA LEU A 285 33.44 -19.98 8.40
C LEU A 285 34.98 -19.85 8.36
N PRO A 286 35.71 -20.89 7.90
CA PRO A 286 35.21 -22.12 7.31
C PRO A 286 34.54 -23.08 8.32
N GLY A 287 33.66 -23.96 7.84
CA GLY A 287 32.87 -24.86 8.67
C GLY A 287 32.21 -26.01 7.91
N ASP A 288 32.04 -27.15 8.57
CA ASP A 288 31.37 -28.34 8.05
C ASP A 288 29.86 -28.36 8.37
N ALA A 289 29.13 -29.34 7.81
CA ALA A 289 27.69 -29.49 8.04
C ALA A 289 27.34 -29.61 9.54
N VAL A 290 28.20 -30.27 10.34
CA VAL A 290 28.01 -30.43 11.79
C VAL A 290 28.03 -29.07 12.50
N LYS A 291 28.97 -28.19 12.15
CA LYS A 291 29.06 -26.82 12.69
C LYS A 291 27.88 -25.96 12.27
N LEU A 292 27.42 -26.08 11.02
CA LEU A 292 26.23 -25.38 10.53
C LEU A 292 24.97 -25.81 11.29
N ILE A 293 24.76 -27.12 11.47
CA ILE A 293 23.62 -27.68 12.22
C ILE A 293 23.67 -27.23 13.68
N ARG A 294 24.85 -27.24 14.31
CA ARG A 294 25.02 -26.77 15.70
C ARG A 294 24.63 -25.30 15.84
N GLN A 295 25.06 -24.44 14.90
CA GLN A 295 24.69 -23.03 14.91
C GLN A 295 23.18 -22.83 14.68
N ALA A 296 22.60 -23.58 13.74
CA ALA A 296 21.16 -23.52 13.46
C ALA A 296 20.32 -23.92 14.68
N ARG A 297 20.70 -24.98 15.40
CA ARG A 297 20.05 -25.37 16.66
C ARG A 297 20.21 -24.32 17.75
N SER A 298 21.41 -23.74 17.90
CA SER A 298 21.66 -22.63 18.84
C SER A 298 20.76 -21.42 18.57
N ASN A 299 20.40 -21.20 17.30
CA ASN A 299 19.51 -20.14 16.86
C ASN A 299 18.03 -20.56 16.82
N GLN A 300 17.68 -21.73 17.38
CA GLN A 300 16.32 -22.27 17.42
C GLN A 300 15.67 -22.38 16.03
N ALA A 301 16.43 -22.83 15.03
CA ALA A 301 15.92 -23.05 13.69
C ALA A 301 14.85 -24.16 13.67
N PRO A 302 13.79 -24.03 12.85
CA PRO A 302 12.80 -25.09 12.64
C PRO A 302 13.43 -26.40 12.15
N ASP A 303 12.82 -27.53 12.51
CA ASP A 303 13.34 -28.86 12.16
C ASP A 303 13.52 -29.06 10.66
N GLU A 304 12.63 -28.49 9.82
CA GLU A 304 12.76 -28.52 8.36
C GLU A 304 14.08 -27.92 7.86
N ILE A 305 14.56 -26.85 8.51
CA ILE A 305 15.85 -26.23 8.17
C ILE A 305 17.00 -27.13 8.62
N ILE A 306 16.87 -27.77 9.79
CA ILE A 306 17.87 -28.71 10.30
C ILE A 306 18.00 -29.92 9.39
N GLU A 307 16.89 -30.48 8.89
CA GLU A 307 16.90 -31.59 7.95
C GLU A 307 17.55 -31.21 6.61
N THR A 308 17.27 -30.00 6.11
CA THR A 308 17.91 -29.50 4.89
C THR A 308 19.43 -29.38 5.06
N LEU A 309 19.91 -28.92 6.22
CA LEU A 309 21.35 -28.82 6.51
C LEU A 309 22.03 -30.19 6.67
N LYS A 310 21.31 -31.23 7.12
CA LYS A 310 21.83 -32.60 7.20
C LYS A 310 22.07 -33.23 5.84
N ALA A 311 21.34 -32.79 4.82
CA ALA A 311 21.46 -33.29 3.46
C ALA A 311 22.66 -32.68 2.69
N LEU A 312 23.37 -31.72 3.30
CA LEU A 312 24.58 -31.15 2.71
C LEU A 312 25.70 -32.19 2.55
N PRO A 313 26.51 -32.08 1.47
CA PRO A 313 27.65 -32.97 1.28
C PRO A 313 28.68 -32.80 2.41
N ASP A 314 29.34 -33.90 2.77
CA ASP A 314 30.38 -33.94 3.79
C ASP A 314 31.67 -33.28 3.26
N ARG A 315 31.70 -31.95 3.32
CA ARG A 315 32.84 -31.09 2.95
C ARG A 315 32.85 -29.81 3.79
N GLU A 316 34.01 -29.16 3.81
CA GLU A 316 34.16 -27.87 4.46
C GLU A 316 33.69 -26.72 3.54
N PHE A 317 32.86 -25.82 4.07
CA PHE A 317 32.37 -24.63 3.38
C PHE A 317 33.14 -23.40 3.85
N ARG A 318 33.71 -22.64 2.92
CA ARG A 318 34.57 -21.47 3.21
C ARG A 318 33.80 -20.15 3.26
N SER A 319 32.63 -20.11 2.62
CA SER A 319 31.79 -18.90 2.57
C SER A 319 30.31 -19.25 2.59
N MET A 320 29.46 -18.29 2.97
CA MET A 320 28.01 -18.48 2.95
C MET A 320 27.48 -18.75 1.54
N ALA A 321 28.14 -18.22 0.51
CA ALA A 321 27.79 -18.49 -0.89
C ALA A 321 27.99 -19.97 -1.27
N GLU A 322 29.02 -20.63 -0.74
CA GLU A 322 29.24 -22.07 -0.96
C GLU A 322 28.18 -22.92 -0.27
N VAL A 323 27.75 -22.51 0.93
CA VAL A 323 26.66 -23.14 1.67
C VAL A 323 25.34 -23.00 0.89
N GLU A 324 24.99 -21.78 0.46
CA GLU A 324 23.78 -21.52 -0.32
C GLU A 324 23.76 -22.27 -1.65
N LYS A 325 24.90 -22.35 -2.34
CA LYS A 325 25.03 -23.11 -3.59
C LYS A 325 24.77 -24.61 -3.36
N ALA A 326 25.39 -25.18 -2.33
CA ALA A 326 25.20 -26.60 -2.01
C ALA A 326 23.75 -26.91 -1.57
N LEU A 327 23.08 -25.98 -0.90
CA LEU A 327 21.66 -26.11 -0.56
C LEU A 327 20.75 -26.06 -1.79
N GLY A 328 21.12 -25.29 -2.81
CA GLY A 328 20.41 -25.25 -4.08
C GLY A 328 20.57 -26.55 -4.91
N GLU A 329 21.62 -27.32 -4.66
CA GLU A 329 21.87 -28.62 -5.32
C GLU A 329 21.14 -29.79 -4.63
N VAL A 330 20.65 -29.59 -3.39
CA VAL A 330 20.04 -30.63 -2.54
C VAL A 330 18.53 -30.40 -2.33
N ARG A 331 17.99 -29.28 -2.84
CA ARG A 331 16.55 -28.96 -2.87
C ARG A 331 15.86 -29.48 -4.11
#